data_AF-A0A7X9C577-F1
#
_entry.id   AF-A0A7X9C577-F1
#
_cell.length_a   1.000
_cell.length_b   1.000
_cell.length_c   1.000
_cell.angle_alpha   90.00
_cell.angle_beta   90.00
_cell.angle_gamma   90.00
#
_symmetry.space_group_name_H-M   'P 1'
#
loop_
_entity.id
_entity.type
_entity.pdbx_description
1 polymer ?
#
loop_
_entity_poly.entity_id
_entity_poly.type
_entity_poly.pdbx_seq_one_letter_code
_entity_poly.pdbx_strand_id
1 'polypeptide(L)'
;MVKTVVFLCGLIGSGKTTYAMNNFKAFTDLGLIKGYSTKQMQIDWTKRLLETNDTVCHITSFPSELEEIEFEGFNKVYYWMDTTIEQSVTNILIRNRKRDAENFGSVILANKKYMEKFYKSSYHWVKIKVF
;
A
#
# COMPACT_ATOMS: atom_id res chain seq x y z
N MET A 1 -17.72 16.93 -7.52
CA MET A 1 -17.19 16.42 -6.25
C MET A 1 -15.72 16.09 -6.44
N VAL A 2 -14.85 16.46 -5.51
CA VAL A 2 -13.42 16.08 -5.58
C VAL A 2 -13.30 14.60 -5.24
N LYS A 3 -12.74 13.82 -6.15
CA LYS A 3 -12.52 12.38 -5.99
C LYS A 3 -11.38 12.12 -5.00
N THR A 4 -11.43 11.01 -4.27
CA THR A 4 -10.46 10.69 -3.21
C THR A 4 -9.61 9.47 -3.54
N VAL A 5 -8.30 9.61 -3.38
CA VAL A 5 -7.35 8.49 -3.35
C VAL A 5 -6.97 8.21 -1.91
N VAL A 6 -7.26 6.99 -1.45
CA VAL A 6 -6.79 6.51 -0.14
C VAL A 6 -5.50 5.75 -0.36
N PHE A 7 -4.38 6.32 0.08
CA PHE A 7 -3.11 5.62 0.14
C PHE A 7 -3.13 4.66 1.33
N LEU A 8 -3.31 3.37 1.05
CA LEU A 8 -3.21 2.35 2.07
C LEU A 8 -1.76 1.86 2.15
N CYS A 9 -1.02 2.41 3.11
CA CYS A 9 0.40 2.20 3.34
C CYS A 9 0.68 1.22 4.48
N GLY A 10 1.90 0.73 4.54
CA GLY A 10 2.34 -0.17 5.60
C GLY A 10 3.38 -1.17 5.12
N LEU A 11 3.93 -1.93 6.06
CA LEU A 11 4.98 -2.90 5.81
C LEU A 11 4.59 -3.99 4.80
N ILE A 12 5.56 -4.55 4.09
CA ILE A 12 5.37 -5.79 3.34
C ILE A 12 4.99 -6.87 4.36
N GLY A 13 3.83 -7.52 4.15
CA GLY A 13 3.27 -8.47 5.11
C GLY A 13 2.28 -7.89 6.12
N SER A 14 2.00 -6.58 6.12
CA SER A 14 1.10 -5.94 7.11
C SER A 14 -0.40 -6.19 6.88
N GLY A 15 -0.77 -6.96 5.86
CA GLY A 15 -2.18 -7.26 5.58
C GLY A 15 -2.93 -6.20 4.75
N LYS A 16 -2.25 -5.22 4.14
CA LYS A 16 -2.86 -4.18 3.30
C LYS A 16 -3.91 -4.71 2.32
N THR A 17 -3.56 -5.69 1.50
CA THR A 17 -4.46 -6.29 0.50
C THR A 17 -5.71 -6.88 1.14
N THR A 18 -5.55 -7.61 2.26
CA THR A 18 -6.66 -8.21 2.99
C THR A 18 -7.59 -7.13 3.56
N TYR A 19 -7.03 -6.07 4.14
CA TYR A 19 -7.82 -4.94 4.63
C TYR A 19 -8.56 -4.22 3.50
N ALA A 20 -7.88 -3.98 2.37
CA ALA A 20 -8.47 -3.32 1.21
C ALA A 20 -9.68 -4.09 0.66
N MET A 21 -9.54 -5.41 0.48
CA MET A 21 -10.60 -6.28 -0.02
C MET A 21 -11.86 -6.25 0.87
N ASN A 22 -11.69 -6.08 2.19
CA ASN A 22 -12.81 -6.09 3.13
C ASN A 22 -13.47 -4.72 3.33
N ASN A 23 -12.76 -3.63 3.05
CA ASN A 23 -13.20 -2.28 3.44
C ASN A 23 -13.41 -1.32 2.26
N PHE A 24 -12.96 -1.66 1.05
CA PHE A 24 -13.07 -0.77 -0.11
C PHE A 24 -13.77 -1.46 -1.27
N LYS A 25 -14.73 -0.74 -1.87
CA LYS A 25 -15.42 -1.16 -3.10
C LYS A 25 -14.46 -1.24 -4.30
N ALA A 26 -13.49 -0.33 -4.37
CA ALA A 26 -12.51 -0.24 -5.45
C ALA A 26 -11.10 -0.03 -4.87
N PHE A 27 -10.16 -0.86 -5.29
CA PHE A 27 -8.76 -0.76 -4.88
C PHE A 27 -7.80 -1.24 -5.97
N THR A 28 -6.54 -0.82 -5.90
CA THR A 28 -5.45 -1.31 -6.75
C THR A 28 -4.28 -1.79 -5.90
N ASP A 29 -3.69 -2.91 -6.28
CA ASP A 29 -2.50 -3.48 -5.63
C ASP A 29 -1.54 -3.97 -6.71
N LEU A 30 -0.34 -3.39 -6.77
CA LEU A 30 0.69 -3.80 -7.72
C LEU A 30 1.02 -5.30 -7.59
N GLY A 31 0.95 -5.86 -6.39
CA GLY A 31 1.22 -7.28 -6.14
C GLY A 31 0.16 -8.23 -6.71
N LEU A 32 -1.01 -7.71 -7.12
CA LEU A 32 -2.07 -8.48 -7.77
C LEU A 32 -2.06 -8.34 -9.30
N ILE A 33 -1.32 -7.36 -9.84
CA ILE A 33 -1.16 -7.18 -11.29
C ILE A 33 -0.12 -8.21 -11.76
N LYS A 34 -0.56 -9.23 -12.51
CA LYS A 34 0.34 -10.29 -13.01
C LYS A 34 1.36 -9.72 -14.00
N GLY A 35 2.61 -10.21 -13.97
CA GLY A 35 3.63 -9.95 -15.01
C GLY A 35 4.56 -8.76 -14.73
N TYR A 36 5.10 -8.14 -15.79
CA TYR A 36 5.97 -6.95 -15.78
C TYR A 36 5.23 -5.65 -15.38
N SER A 37 4.44 -5.71 -14.32
CA SER A 37 3.61 -4.60 -13.85
C SER A 37 4.48 -3.46 -13.32
N THR A 38 4.30 -2.26 -13.84
CA THR A 38 5.01 -1.06 -13.39
C THR A 38 4.17 -0.23 -12.42
N LYS A 39 4.82 0.66 -11.69
CA LYS A 39 4.13 1.62 -10.81
C LYS A 39 3.17 2.52 -11.61
N GLN A 40 3.57 2.96 -12.81
CA GLN A 40 2.70 3.75 -13.69
C GLN A 40 1.41 3.02 -14.05
N MET A 41 1.48 1.71 -14.34
CA MET A 41 0.27 0.93 -14.65
C MET A 41 -0.72 0.89 -13.49
N GLN A 42 -0.23 0.80 -12.24
CA GLN A 42 -1.09 0.87 -11.06
C GLN A 42 -1.73 2.25 -10.90
N ILE A 43 -0.98 3.32 -11.18
CA ILE A 43 -1.47 4.71 -11.14
C ILE A 43 -2.58 4.89 -12.18
N ASP A 44 -2.35 4.51 -13.43
CA ASP A 44 -3.32 4.64 -14.51
C ASP A 44 -4.60 3.85 -14.21
N TRP A 45 -4.46 2.65 -13.64
CA TRP A 45 -5.62 1.86 -13.22
C TRP A 45 -6.40 2.54 -12.09
N THR A 46 -5.70 3.14 -11.14
CA THR A 46 -6.33 3.89 -10.04
C THR A 46 -7.13 5.07 -10.60
N LYS A 47 -6.56 5.82 -11.55
CA LYS A 47 -7.25 6.94 -12.25
C LYS A 47 -8.51 6.47 -12.97
N ARG A 48 -8.43 5.35 -13.72
CA ARG A 48 -9.61 4.77 -14.38
C ARG A 48 -10.72 4.37 -13.41
N LEU A 49 -10.36 3.81 -12.25
CA LEU A 49 -11.36 3.46 -11.23
C LEU A 49 -12.04 4.71 -10.64
N LEU A 50 -11.34 5.84 -10.55
CA LEU A 50 -11.90 7.10 -10.04
C LEU A 50 -12.94 7.72 -11.00
N GLU A 51 -12.96 7.33 -12.28
CA GLU A 51 -14.00 7.75 -13.23
C GLU A 51 -15.39 7.25 -12.80
N THR A 52 -15.45 6.09 -12.14
CA THR A 52 -16.71 5.43 -11.74
C THR A 52 -16.90 5.32 -10.23
N ASN A 53 -15.89 5.66 -9.43
CA ASN A 53 -15.93 5.59 -7.97
C ASN A 53 -15.52 6.93 -7.36
N ASP A 54 -16.16 7.36 -6.28
CA ASP A 54 -15.78 8.59 -5.57
C ASP A 54 -14.51 8.42 -4.72
N THR A 55 -14.21 7.19 -4.34
CA THR A 55 -13.04 6.83 -3.55
C THR A 55 -12.42 5.54 -4.08
N VAL A 56 -11.09 5.53 -4.23
CA VAL A 56 -10.32 4.34 -4.60
C VAL A 56 -9.15 4.16 -3.64
N CYS A 57 -8.96 2.94 -3.15
CA CYS A 57 -7.83 2.58 -2.31
C CYS A 57 -6.62 2.19 -3.16
N HIS A 58 -5.56 3.00 -3.10
CA HIS A 58 -4.28 2.74 -3.75
C HIS A 58 -3.32 2.07 -2.76
N ILE A 59 -3.05 0.78 -2.94
CA ILE A 59 -2.16 0.03 -2.04
C ILE A 59 -0.70 0.27 -2.45
N THR A 60 0.11 0.75 -1.50
CA THR A 60 1.56 0.88 -1.65
C THR A 60 2.24 0.61 -0.31
N SER A 61 3.55 0.44 -0.27
CA SER A 61 4.24 0.33 1.03
C SER A 61 4.45 1.71 1.66
N PHE A 62 4.75 2.70 0.82
CA PHE A 62 4.89 4.11 1.17
C PHE A 62 4.71 4.95 -0.11
N PRO A 63 4.13 6.16 -0.06
CA PRO A 63 3.96 7.00 -1.24
C PRO A 63 5.30 7.35 -1.90
N SER A 64 5.34 7.29 -3.22
CA SER A 64 6.46 7.73 -4.05
C SER A 64 6.19 9.12 -4.62
N GLU A 65 7.25 9.84 -4.97
CA GLU A 65 7.13 11.15 -5.63
C GLU A 65 6.28 11.09 -6.90
N LEU A 66 6.41 10.00 -7.67
CA LEU A 66 5.58 9.78 -8.86
C LEU A 66 4.09 9.69 -8.49
N GLU A 67 3.71 8.89 -7.48
CA GLU A 67 2.32 8.80 -7.03
C GLU A 67 1.81 10.16 -6.52
N GLU A 68 2.65 10.93 -5.83
CA GLU A 68 2.28 12.25 -5.32
C GLU A 68 1.97 13.27 -6.42
N ILE A 69 2.80 13.28 -7.48
CA ILE A 69 2.63 14.12 -8.67
C ILE A 69 1.42 13.65 -9.47
N GLU A 70 1.33 12.35 -9.75
CA GLU A 70 0.30 11.81 -10.63
C GLU A 70 -1.11 11.91 -10.03
N PHE A 71 -1.23 11.92 -8.70
CA PHE A 71 -2.47 12.15 -7.98
C PHE A 71 -2.64 13.59 -7.49
N GLU A 72 -1.89 14.54 -8.04
CA GLU A 72 -2.16 15.97 -7.85
C GLU A 72 -3.59 16.32 -8.32
N GLY A 73 -4.28 17.20 -7.59
CA GLY A 73 -5.67 17.56 -7.87
C GLY A 73 -6.73 16.61 -7.30
N PHE A 74 -6.34 15.42 -6.80
CA PHE A 74 -7.23 14.56 -6.03
C PHE A 74 -7.14 14.85 -4.53
N ASN A 75 -8.23 14.61 -3.81
CA ASN A 75 -8.15 14.54 -2.35
C ASN A 75 -7.35 13.30 -1.95
N LYS A 76 -6.34 13.43 -1.07
CA LYS A 76 -5.46 12.33 -0.66
C LYS A 76 -5.62 12.05 0.83
N VAL A 77 -5.87 10.80 1.17
CA VAL A 77 -5.96 10.33 2.55
C VAL A 77 -4.92 9.24 2.77
N TYR A 78 -4.14 9.36 3.85
CA TYR A 78 -2.99 8.49 4.09
C TYR A 78 -3.27 7.55 5.27
N TYR A 79 -3.44 6.27 4.98
CA TYR A 79 -3.64 5.22 5.97
C TYR A 79 -2.34 4.46 6.19
N TRP A 80 -2.04 4.14 7.44
CA TRP A 80 -0.90 3.31 7.80
C TRP A 80 -1.36 2.08 8.56
N MET A 81 -1.07 0.89 8.05
CA MET A 81 -1.29 -0.36 8.77
C MET A 81 -0.33 -0.44 9.95
N ASP A 82 -0.88 -0.29 11.16
CA ASP A 82 -0.15 -0.32 12.41
C ASP A 82 0.25 -1.76 12.72
N THR A 83 1.42 -2.16 12.25
CA THR A 83 1.93 -3.53 12.35
C THR A 83 3.44 -3.48 12.57
N THR A 84 3.95 -4.34 13.45
CA THR A 84 5.38 -4.44 13.70
C THR A 84 6.11 -5.19 12.58
N ILE A 85 7.43 -5.08 12.55
CA ILE A 85 8.25 -5.84 11.59
C ILE A 85 8.11 -7.34 11.87
N GLU A 86 8.10 -7.73 13.15
CA GLU A 86 7.95 -9.11 13.61
C GLU A 86 6.62 -9.70 13.15
N GLN A 87 5.52 -8.98 13.35
CA GLN A 87 4.20 -9.44 12.91
C GLN A 87 4.11 -9.53 11.38
N SER A 88 4.69 -8.56 10.67
CA SER A 88 4.73 -8.58 9.20
C SER A 88 5.50 -9.79 8.67
N VAL A 89 6.62 -10.12 9.32
CA VAL A 89 7.42 -11.31 9.08
C VAL A 89 6.61 -12.59 9.33
N THR A 90 5.97 -12.70 10.49
CA THR A 90 5.13 -13.85 10.84
C THR A 90 4.02 -14.06 9.80
N ASN A 91 3.37 -12.98 9.36
CA ASN A 91 2.33 -13.05 8.32
C ASN A 91 2.86 -13.56 6.98
N ILE A 92 4.07 -13.17 6.59
CA ILE A 92 4.71 -13.65 5.36
C ILE A 92 5.00 -15.16 5.47
N LEU A 93 5.57 -15.59 6.60
CA LEU A 93 5.92 -16.99 6.83
C LEU A 93 4.69 -17.90 6.86
N ILE A 94 3.62 -17.51 7.56
CA ILE A 94 2.36 -18.27 7.63
C ILE A 94 1.72 -18.44 6.25
N ARG A 95 1.83 -17.43 5.37
CA ARG A 95 1.27 -17.46 4.02
C ARG A 95 2.03 -18.38 3.05
N ASN A 96 3.20 -18.91 3.46
CA ASN A 96 4.02 -19.88 2.74
C ASN A 96 4.26 -19.57 1.25
N ARG A 97 4.46 -18.29 0.91
CA ARG A 97 4.83 -17.88 -0.47
C ARG A 97 6.32 -18.14 -0.68
N LYS A 98 6.67 -19.16 -1.48
CA LYS A 98 8.06 -19.53 -1.84
C LYS A 98 8.97 -18.33 -2.18
N ARG A 99 8.45 -17.36 -2.96
CA ARG A 99 9.17 -16.15 -3.40
C ARG A 99 9.64 -15.24 -2.25
N ASP A 100 8.89 -15.20 -1.14
CA ASP A 100 9.20 -14.31 -0.01
C ASP A 100 10.19 -14.95 0.98
N ALA A 101 10.26 -16.29 1.02
CA ALA A 101 11.24 -17.04 1.80
C ALA A 101 12.66 -16.97 1.20
N GLU A 102 12.77 -16.94 -0.13
CA GLU A 102 14.05 -16.86 -0.85
C GLU A 102 14.74 -15.49 -0.76
N ASN A 103 14.01 -14.43 -0.35
CA ASN A 103 14.52 -13.06 -0.30
C ASN A 103 14.22 -12.35 1.04
N PHE A 104 14.09 -13.12 2.11
CA PHE A 104 13.59 -12.66 3.41
C PHE A 104 14.39 -11.50 4.02
N GLY A 105 15.73 -11.52 3.88
CA GLY A 105 16.60 -10.45 4.35
C GLY A 105 16.35 -9.10 3.67
N SER A 106 16.05 -9.11 2.37
CA SER A 106 15.76 -7.88 1.62
C SER A 106 14.39 -7.30 1.99
N VAL A 107 13.41 -8.15 2.29
CA VAL A 107 12.09 -7.74 2.80
C VAL A 107 12.21 -7.07 4.17
N ILE A 108 12.99 -7.63 5.09
CA ILE A 108 13.24 -7.02 6.40
C ILE A 108 13.89 -5.64 6.23
N LEU A 109 14.92 -5.54 5.39
CA LEU A 109 15.60 -4.27 5.13
C LEU A 109 14.65 -3.23 4.52
N ALA A 110 13.80 -3.63 3.58
CA ALA A 110 12.78 -2.76 3.00
C ALA A 110 11.77 -2.30 4.06
N ASN A 111 11.28 -3.21 4.92
CA ASN A 111 10.36 -2.87 5.99
C ASN A 111 10.96 -1.88 6.99
N LYS A 112 12.24 -2.04 7.36
CA LYS A 112 12.97 -1.06 8.19
C LYS A 112 12.97 0.33 7.53
N LYS A 113 13.27 0.41 6.23
CA LYS A 113 13.24 1.67 5.48
C LYS A 113 11.85 2.30 5.43
N TYR A 114 10.79 1.51 5.24
CA TYR A 114 9.42 2.03 5.22
C TYR A 114 8.96 2.53 6.59
N MET A 115 9.31 1.82 7.67
CA MET A 115 9.08 2.29 9.04
C MET A 115 9.79 3.62 9.31
N GLU A 116 11.07 3.72 8.93
CA GLU A 116 11.83 4.96 9.09
C GLU A 116 11.19 6.12 8.32
N LYS A 117 10.79 5.89 7.07
CA LYS A 117 10.06 6.88 6.26
C LYS A 117 8.75 7.30 6.92
N PHE A 118 7.96 6.36 7.43
CA PHE A 118 6.72 6.64 8.14
C PHE A 118 6.96 7.59 9.33
N TYR A 119 7.90 7.25 10.22
CA TYR A 119 8.21 8.07 11.40
C TYR A 119 8.77 9.45 11.07
N LYS A 120 9.52 9.59 9.97
CA LYS A 120 10.12 10.87 9.55
C LYS A 120 9.20 11.72 8.68
N SER A 121 8.11 11.16 8.17
CA SER A 121 7.25 11.85 7.22
C SER A 121 6.33 12.87 7.88
N SER A 122 5.96 13.90 7.12
CA SER A 122 5.01 14.94 7.51
C SER A 122 3.56 14.63 7.14
N TYR A 123 3.28 13.41 6.63
CA TYR A 123 1.93 13.02 6.27
C TYR A 123 1.02 12.90 7.51
N HIS A 124 -0.24 13.31 7.35
CA HIS A 124 -1.26 13.13 8.36
C HIS A 124 -1.82 11.70 8.30
N TRP A 125 -1.18 10.79 9.03
CA TRP A 125 -1.51 9.37 9.00
C TRP A 125 -2.73 9.01 9.85
N VAL A 126 -3.67 8.27 9.26
CA VAL A 126 -4.67 7.51 10.00
C VAL A 126 -4.11 6.10 10.24
N LYS A 127 -3.82 5.78 11.50
CA LYS A 127 -3.32 4.46 11.89
C LYS A 127 -4.47 3.45 11.91
N ILE A 128 -4.28 2.34 11.20
CA ILE A 128 -5.23 1.23 11.11
C ILE A 128 -4.68 0.06 11.93
N LYS A 129 -5.37 -0.28 13.02
CA LYS A 129 -5.04 -1.49 13.79
C LYS A 129 -5.63 -2.72 13.09
N VAL A 130 -4.78 -3.71 12.89
CA VAL A 130 -5.10 -4.94 12.15
C VAL A 130 -5.17 -6.16 13.08
N PHE A 131 -4.70 -5.99 14.32
CA PHE A 131 -4.64 -6.97 15.41
C PHE A 131 -4.95 -6.27 16.73
#